data_AF-A0A9D1UE14-F1
#
_entry.id   AF-A0A9D1UE14-F1
#
_cell.length_a   1.000
_cell.length_b   1.000
_cell.length_c   1.000
_cell.angle_alpha   90.00
_cell.angle_beta   90.00
_cell.angle_gamma   90.00
#
_symmetry.space_group_name_H-M   'P 1'
#
loop_
_entity.id
_entity.type
_entity.pdbx_description
1 polymer ?
#
loop_
_entity_poly.entity_id
_entity_poly.type
_entity_poly.pdbx_seq_one_letter_code
_entity_poly.pdbx_strand_id
1 'polypeptide(L)'
;MKNNRLLKFLIITFMITCISWGLLVAVTKLNIVAFSHSIGTLLHMLGGFGPTIATLFVMEEKPSIKSVLRFVFQYEKQTLIYFWILTIMEIAVIGLSSMEFNPALPWYRIPVVFLQAVFLYGGEEELGWRGVMQPILEKKFNFPIATLITGLTWGVWHIPLWFVEGSSQQNMPFLLFVVLGIILSFWLAAIYKKTKCVFACNVFHGLTNTLLSVFIIKLNAALVIGLVAMLIYSMYLWYTENKKCNIN
;
A
#
# COMPACT_ATOMS: atom_id res chain seq x y z
N MET A 1 -15.66 11.51 20.27
CA MET A 1 -15.29 10.07 20.23
C MET A 1 -14.59 9.62 18.94
N LYS A 2 -15.01 10.02 17.71
CA LYS A 2 -14.36 9.57 16.45
C LYS A 2 -12.98 10.18 16.12
N ASN A 3 -12.70 11.44 16.50
CA ASN A 3 -11.36 12.05 16.33
C ASN A 3 -10.26 11.28 17.07
N ASN A 4 -10.59 10.64 18.19
CA ASN A 4 -9.62 9.88 18.98
C ASN A 4 -9.19 8.58 18.28
N ARG A 5 -10.04 8.01 17.41
CA ARG A 5 -9.74 6.75 16.72
C ARG A 5 -8.64 6.90 15.66
N LEU A 6 -8.74 7.92 14.79
CA LEU A 6 -7.71 8.19 13.78
C LEU A 6 -6.38 8.57 14.44
N LEU A 7 -6.42 9.43 15.46
CA LEU A 7 -5.23 9.82 16.19
C LEU A 7 -4.57 8.61 16.87
N LYS A 8 -5.35 7.78 17.58
CA LYS A 8 -4.85 6.54 18.19
C LYS A 8 -4.24 5.59 17.16
N PHE A 9 -4.88 5.42 16.00
CA PHE A 9 -4.34 4.63 14.90
C PHE A 9 -2.96 5.15 14.48
N LEU A 10 -2.86 6.44 14.14
CA LEU A 10 -1.61 7.05 13.69
C LEU A 10 -0.51 6.97 14.75
N ILE A 11 -0.82 7.26 16.02
CA ILE A 11 0.16 7.18 17.11
C ILE A 11 0.72 5.75 17.21
N ILE A 12 -0.12 4.72 17.22
CA ILE A 12 0.34 3.34 17.34
C ILE A 12 1.16 2.94 16.10
N THR A 13 0.67 3.27 14.90
CA THR A 13 1.37 3.00 13.63
C THR A 13 2.77 3.61 13.64
N PHE A 14 2.88 4.92 13.85
CA PHE A 14 4.16 5.62 13.83
C PHE A 14 5.06 5.20 14.99
N MET A 15 4.52 4.90 16.17
CA MET A 15 5.33 4.42 17.29
C MET A 15 6.00 3.07 16.97
N ILE A 16 5.25 2.08 16.47
CA ILE A 16 5.80 0.77 16.11
C ILE A 16 6.85 0.91 15.00
N THR A 17 6.53 1.69 13.97
CA THR A 17 7.43 1.87 12.83
C THR A 17 8.68 2.66 13.20
N CYS A 18 8.56 3.79 13.90
CA CYS A 18 9.71 4.61 14.29
C CYS A 18 10.65 3.84 15.23
N ILE A 19 10.13 3.01 16.14
CA ILE A 19 10.98 2.15 16.98
C ILE A 19 11.69 1.10 16.12
N SER A 20 10.95 0.35 15.31
CA SER A 20 11.51 -0.78 14.56
C SER A 20 12.50 -0.32 13.47
N TRP A 21 12.10 0.66 12.65
CA TRP A 21 12.95 1.21 11.61
C TRP A 21 14.02 2.16 12.17
N GLY A 22 13.77 2.85 13.28
CA GLY A 22 14.82 3.63 13.96
C GLY A 22 15.96 2.74 14.49
N LEU A 23 15.61 1.59 15.09
CA LEU A 23 16.60 0.58 15.45
C LEU A 23 17.30 0.01 14.21
N LEU A 24 16.57 -0.25 13.13
CA LEU A 24 17.15 -0.72 11.87
C LEU A 24 18.16 0.28 11.29
N VAL A 25 17.83 1.58 11.30
CA VAL A 25 18.74 2.66 10.90
C VAL A 25 20.01 2.62 11.77
N ALA A 26 19.85 2.53 13.09
CA ALA A 26 20.99 2.52 14.00
C ALA A 26 21.93 1.32 13.75
N VAL A 27 21.40 0.09 13.67
CA VAL A 27 22.23 -1.11 13.50
C VAL A 27 22.90 -1.19 12.13
N THR A 28 22.25 -0.67 11.08
CA THR A 28 22.82 -0.65 9.72
C THR A 28 23.86 0.44 9.56
N LYS A 29 23.62 1.67 10.06
CA LYS A 29 24.59 2.78 10.02
C LYS A 29 25.85 2.51 10.86
N LEU A 30 25.71 1.81 11.98
CA LEU A 30 26.83 1.41 12.83
C LEU A 30 27.57 0.16 12.32
N ASN A 31 27.16 -0.39 11.16
CA ASN A 31 27.71 -1.63 10.59
C ASN A 31 27.66 -2.83 11.54
N ILE A 32 26.70 -2.86 12.48
CA ILE A 32 26.52 -3.98 13.43
C ILE A 32 25.79 -5.12 12.73
N VAL A 33 24.74 -4.79 11.96
CA VAL A 33 23.90 -5.74 11.23
C VAL A 33 23.59 -5.18 9.85
N ALA A 34 23.87 -5.94 8.79
CA ALA A 34 23.48 -5.58 7.43
C ALA A 34 21.97 -5.70 7.24
N PHE A 35 21.36 -4.90 6.34
CA PHE A 35 19.92 -4.98 6.04
C PHE A 35 19.47 -6.38 5.61
N SER A 36 20.30 -7.09 4.85
CA SER A 36 20.03 -8.47 4.38
C SER A 36 20.13 -9.55 5.46
N HIS A 37 20.68 -9.22 6.64
CA HIS A 37 20.75 -10.14 7.75
C HIS A 37 19.34 -10.35 8.35
N SER A 38 19.07 -11.54 8.89
CA SER A 38 17.75 -11.93 9.41
C SER A 38 17.17 -10.94 10.43
N ILE A 39 18.00 -10.41 11.33
CA ILE A 39 17.62 -9.37 12.30
C ILE A 39 17.22 -8.06 11.59
N GLY A 40 17.97 -7.65 10.55
CA GLY A 40 17.66 -6.46 9.76
C GLY A 40 16.32 -6.60 9.05
N THR A 41 16.12 -7.72 8.36
CA THR A 41 14.85 -8.07 7.71
C THR A 41 13.69 -8.13 8.71
N LEU A 42 13.90 -8.69 9.89
CA LEU A 42 12.87 -8.76 10.94
C LEU A 42 12.47 -7.37 11.44
N LEU A 43 13.42 -6.47 11.71
CA LEU A 43 13.12 -5.09 12.11
C LEU A 43 12.40 -4.33 11.00
N HIS A 44 12.77 -4.56 9.73
CA HIS A 44 12.06 -3.98 8.58
C HIS A 44 10.60 -4.45 8.55
N MET A 45 10.38 -5.76 8.64
CA MET A 45 9.05 -6.37 8.66
C MET A 45 8.21 -5.84 9.83
N LEU A 46 8.74 -5.84 11.06
CA LEU A 46 8.02 -5.34 12.24
C LEU A 46 7.59 -3.88 12.09
N GLY A 47 8.43 -3.04 11.49
CA GLY A 47 8.07 -1.67 11.19
C GLY A 47 6.95 -1.57 10.16
N GLY A 48 6.97 -2.42 9.12
CA GLY A 48 5.93 -2.52 8.09
C GLY A 48 4.56 -2.96 8.62
N PHE A 49 4.55 -3.85 9.63
CA PHE A 49 3.32 -4.28 10.31
C PHE A 49 2.69 -3.22 11.23
N GLY A 50 3.31 -2.06 11.42
CA GLY A 50 2.79 -0.94 12.22
C GLY A 50 1.31 -0.62 11.98
N PRO A 51 0.88 -0.25 10.76
CA PRO A 51 -0.54 0.01 10.44
C PRO A 51 -1.45 -1.21 10.65
N THR A 52 -0.97 -2.41 10.36
CA THR A 52 -1.72 -3.66 10.57
C THR A 52 -2.00 -3.92 12.04
N ILE A 53 -0.98 -3.79 12.90
CA ILE A 53 -1.11 -3.95 14.34
C ILE A 53 -1.98 -2.84 14.92
N ALA A 54 -1.75 -1.59 14.52
CA ALA A 54 -2.55 -0.45 14.95
C ALA A 54 -4.04 -0.62 14.66
N THR A 55 -4.37 -1.24 13.53
CA THR A 55 -5.75 -1.61 13.17
C THR A 55 -6.42 -2.42 14.26
N LEU A 56 -5.77 -3.45 14.78
CA LEU A 56 -6.33 -4.32 15.84
C LEU A 56 -6.71 -3.53 17.11
N PHE A 57 -6.00 -2.45 17.43
CA PHE A 57 -6.30 -1.61 18.60
C PHE A 57 -7.43 -0.60 18.40
N VAL A 58 -7.86 -0.41 17.15
CA VAL A 58 -8.85 0.60 16.77
C VAL A 58 -10.02 0.02 15.98
N MET A 59 -10.11 -1.29 15.76
CA MET A 59 -11.28 -1.93 15.16
C MET A 59 -12.55 -1.59 15.97
N GLU A 60 -13.69 -1.45 15.28
CA GLU A 60 -14.98 -1.17 15.94
C GLU A 60 -15.49 -2.42 16.67
N GLU A 61 -15.36 -3.59 16.04
CA GLU A 61 -15.57 -4.88 16.68
C GLU A 61 -14.32 -5.27 17.49
N LYS A 62 -14.51 -5.88 18.66
CA LYS A 62 -13.39 -6.43 19.44
C LYS A 62 -12.60 -7.44 18.58
N PRO A 63 -11.26 -7.39 18.57
CA PRO A 63 -10.46 -8.31 17.77
C PRO A 63 -10.67 -9.75 18.21
N SER A 64 -11.09 -10.58 17.27
CA SER A 64 -11.17 -12.03 17.33
C SER A 64 -10.80 -12.55 15.94
N ILE A 65 -10.40 -13.82 15.82
CA ILE A 65 -10.07 -14.41 14.50
C ILE A 65 -11.23 -14.19 13.52
N LYS A 66 -12.48 -14.39 13.95
CA LYS A 66 -13.67 -14.23 13.12
C LYS A 66 -13.90 -12.77 12.68
N SER A 67 -13.75 -11.79 13.59
CA SER A 67 -13.95 -10.38 13.27
C SER A 67 -12.83 -9.83 12.38
N VAL A 68 -11.59 -10.28 12.58
CA VAL A 68 -10.46 -9.92 11.71
C VAL A 68 -10.63 -10.52 10.33
N LEU A 69 -10.98 -11.81 10.21
CA LEU A 69 -11.24 -12.43 8.91
C LEU A 69 -12.38 -11.72 8.18
N ARG A 70 -13.45 -11.36 8.88
CA ARG A 70 -14.54 -10.56 8.29
C ARG A 70 -14.02 -9.20 7.82
N PHE A 71 -13.28 -8.47 8.64
CA PHE A 71 -12.73 -7.17 8.28
C PHE A 71 -11.83 -7.22 7.04
N VAL A 72 -11.01 -8.27 6.92
CA VAL A 72 -10.06 -8.44 5.80
C VAL A 72 -10.76 -8.90 4.52
N PHE A 73 -11.65 -9.90 4.63
CA PHE A 73 -12.24 -10.60 3.48
C PHE A 73 -13.68 -10.22 3.17
N GLN A 74 -14.30 -9.28 3.90
CA GLN A 74 -15.62 -8.75 3.52
C GLN A 74 -15.54 -8.16 2.12
N TYR A 75 -16.52 -8.48 1.27
CA TYR A 75 -16.53 -7.97 -0.09
C TYR A 75 -17.95 -7.85 -0.65
N GLU A 76 -18.10 -6.97 -1.64
CA GLU A 76 -19.31 -6.82 -2.45
C GLU A 76 -19.13 -7.59 -3.78
N LYS A 77 -19.93 -8.65 -4.00
CA LYS A 77 -19.76 -9.56 -5.16
C LYS A 77 -19.84 -8.87 -6.52
N GLN A 78 -20.72 -7.86 -6.67
CA GLN A 78 -21.04 -7.25 -7.96
C GLN A 78 -19.97 -6.26 -8.48
N THR A 79 -18.85 -6.11 -7.76
CA THR A 79 -17.85 -5.08 -8.05
C THR A 79 -16.42 -5.62 -8.21
N LEU A 80 -16.21 -6.94 -8.10
CA LEU A 80 -14.90 -7.58 -8.31
C LEU A 80 -14.35 -7.41 -9.74
N ILE A 81 -15.21 -7.13 -10.71
CA ILE A 81 -14.77 -6.82 -12.08
C ILE A 81 -13.85 -5.59 -12.12
N TYR A 82 -14.08 -4.58 -11.28
CA TYR A 82 -13.25 -3.38 -11.23
C TYR A 82 -11.85 -3.66 -10.69
N PHE A 83 -11.73 -4.61 -9.75
CA PHE A 83 -10.44 -5.10 -9.29
C PHE A 83 -9.67 -5.75 -10.45
N TRP A 84 -10.31 -6.66 -11.21
CA TRP A 84 -9.65 -7.31 -12.34
C TRP A 84 -9.26 -6.34 -13.46
N ILE A 85 -10.11 -5.35 -13.77
CA ILE A 85 -9.78 -4.31 -14.75
C ILE A 85 -8.52 -3.54 -14.32
N LEU A 86 -8.47 -3.04 -13.08
CA LEU A 86 -7.31 -2.31 -12.58
C LEU A 86 -6.04 -3.19 -12.55
N THR A 87 -6.16 -4.45 -12.14
CA THR A 87 -5.07 -5.43 -12.15
C THR A 87 -4.50 -5.64 -13.55
N ILE A 88 -5.36 -5.82 -14.56
CA ILE A 88 -4.92 -5.98 -15.96
C ILE A 88 -4.27 -4.70 -16.47
N MET A 89 -4.85 -3.53 -16.16
CA MET A 89 -4.28 -2.24 -16.52
C MET A 89 -2.88 -2.07 -15.91
N GLU A 90 -2.69 -2.42 -14.64
CA GLU A 90 -1.39 -2.32 -13.96
C GLU A 90 -0.32 -3.18 -14.62
N ILE A 91 -0.64 -4.46 -14.86
CA ILE A 91 0.28 -5.40 -15.54
C ILE A 91 0.65 -4.87 -16.92
N ALA A 92 -0.34 -4.39 -17.68
CA ALA A 92 -0.10 -3.82 -19.01
C ALA A 92 0.77 -2.56 -18.94
N VAL A 93 0.46 -1.62 -18.03
CA VAL A 93 1.18 -0.35 -17.88
C VAL A 93 2.64 -0.61 -17.48
N ILE A 94 2.89 -1.40 -16.44
CA ILE A 94 4.25 -1.65 -15.96
C ILE A 94 5.03 -2.54 -16.94
N GLY A 95 4.41 -3.60 -17.45
CA GLY A 95 5.05 -4.54 -18.37
C GLY A 95 5.40 -3.91 -19.72
N LEU A 96 4.45 -3.21 -20.37
CA LEU A 96 4.66 -2.60 -21.69
C LEU A 96 5.52 -1.34 -21.64
N SER A 97 5.56 -0.62 -20.51
CA SER A 97 6.47 0.52 -20.37
C SER A 97 7.91 0.08 -20.11
N SER A 98 8.12 -1.05 -19.46
CA SER A 98 9.47 -1.54 -19.12
C SER A 98 10.09 -2.34 -20.28
N MET A 99 9.34 -3.30 -20.82
CA MET A 99 9.77 -4.26 -21.86
C MET A 99 11.11 -4.97 -21.55
N GLU A 100 11.49 -5.02 -20.27
CA GLU A 100 12.75 -5.58 -19.79
C GLU A 100 12.54 -6.25 -18.42
N PHE A 101 12.81 -7.55 -18.37
CA PHE A 101 12.77 -8.32 -17.14
C PHE A 101 14.05 -8.14 -16.32
N ASN A 102 13.91 -8.10 -15.01
CA ASN A 102 15.03 -8.09 -14.08
C ASN A 102 15.72 -9.46 -14.07
N PRO A 103 16.96 -9.58 -14.58
CA PRO A 103 17.66 -10.86 -14.64
C PRO A 103 18.03 -11.41 -13.26
N ALA A 104 18.03 -10.56 -12.22
CA ALA A 104 18.30 -10.97 -10.85
C ALA A 104 17.15 -11.76 -10.20
N LEU A 105 15.95 -11.74 -10.80
CA LEU A 105 14.78 -12.47 -10.31
C LEU A 105 14.41 -13.63 -11.25
N PRO A 106 14.79 -14.87 -10.92
CA PRO A 106 14.36 -16.04 -11.67
C PRO A 106 12.83 -16.17 -11.67
N TRP A 107 12.25 -16.48 -12.83
CA TRP A 107 10.79 -16.52 -13.04
C TRP A 107 10.06 -17.45 -12.04
N TYR A 108 10.68 -18.57 -11.64
CA TYR A 108 10.08 -19.52 -10.71
C TYR A 108 9.96 -18.99 -9.27
N ARG A 109 10.65 -17.88 -8.94
CA ARG A 109 10.53 -17.20 -7.64
C ARG A 109 9.41 -16.17 -7.60
N ILE A 110 8.85 -15.78 -8.75
CA ILE A 110 7.78 -14.77 -8.82
C ILE A 110 6.60 -15.10 -7.90
N PRO A 111 6.09 -16.36 -7.83
CA PRO A 111 4.99 -16.68 -6.91
C PRO A 111 5.36 -16.45 -5.44
N VAL A 112 6.60 -16.75 -5.04
CA VAL A 112 7.07 -16.54 -3.66
C VAL A 112 7.21 -15.05 -3.36
N VAL A 113 7.80 -14.28 -4.28
CA VAL A 113 7.92 -12.82 -4.15
C VAL A 113 6.54 -12.18 -4.06
N PHE A 114 5.59 -12.63 -4.87
CA PHE A 114 4.21 -12.16 -4.82
C PHE A 114 3.55 -12.43 -3.48
N LEU A 115 3.63 -13.66 -2.96
CA LEU A 115 3.06 -13.97 -1.64
C LEU A 115 3.72 -13.15 -0.53
N GLN A 116 5.04 -12.99 -0.59
CA GLN A 116 5.77 -12.14 0.37
C GLN A 116 5.31 -10.67 0.28
N ALA A 117 5.13 -10.13 -0.92
CA ALA A 117 4.67 -8.75 -1.13
C ALA A 117 3.23 -8.53 -0.63
N VAL A 118 2.35 -9.54 -0.75
CA VAL A 118 0.95 -9.45 -0.29
C VAL A 118 0.84 -9.51 1.24
N PHE A 119 1.72 -10.24 1.92
CA PHE A 119 1.56 -10.56 3.34
C PHE A 119 2.62 -9.94 4.27
N LEU A 120 3.79 -9.54 3.77
CA LEU A 120 4.94 -9.14 4.59
C LEU A 120 5.64 -7.85 4.14
N TYR A 121 5.46 -7.40 2.90
CA TYR A 121 6.20 -6.26 2.31
C TYR A 121 5.29 -5.35 1.47
N GLY A 122 4.22 -4.86 2.08
CA GLY A 122 3.37 -3.78 1.54
C GLY A 122 1.88 -4.10 1.56
N GLY A 123 1.48 -5.29 1.13
CA GLY A 123 0.07 -5.66 1.07
C GLY A 123 -0.60 -5.70 2.44
N GLU A 124 0.10 -6.12 3.49
CA GLU A 124 -0.40 -6.14 4.86
C GLU A 124 -0.73 -4.76 5.42
N GLU A 125 -0.07 -3.71 4.92
CA GLU A 125 -0.26 -2.33 5.38
C GLU A 125 -1.69 -1.82 5.11
N GLU A 126 -2.31 -2.37 4.07
CA GLU A 126 -3.63 -1.99 3.56
C GLU A 126 -4.75 -2.15 4.59
N LEU A 127 -4.56 -3.05 5.57
CA LEU A 127 -5.47 -3.20 6.71
C LEU A 127 -5.64 -1.88 7.47
N GLY A 128 -4.55 -1.12 7.63
CA GLY A 128 -4.59 0.20 8.25
C GLY A 128 -4.98 1.29 7.25
N TRP A 129 -4.32 1.36 6.11
CA TRP A 129 -4.51 2.49 5.19
C TRP A 129 -5.88 2.48 4.53
N ARG A 130 -6.29 1.35 3.94
CA ARG A 130 -7.57 1.20 3.22
C ARG A 130 -8.69 0.70 4.14
N GLY A 131 -8.37 -0.11 5.15
CA GLY A 131 -9.35 -0.61 6.11
C GLY A 131 -9.74 0.34 7.25
N VAL A 132 -8.86 1.29 7.64
CA VAL A 132 -9.10 2.20 8.78
C VAL A 132 -9.01 3.68 8.40
N MET A 133 -7.85 4.14 7.93
CA MET A 133 -7.59 5.56 7.74
C MET A 133 -8.46 6.17 6.65
N GLN A 134 -8.45 5.58 5.45
CA GLN A 134 -9.21 6.06 4.30
C GLN A 134 -10.73 6.15 4.62
N PRO A 135 -11.41 5.12 5.18
CA PRO A 135 -12.82 5.22 5.55
C PRO A 135 -13.12 6.25 6.63
N ILE A 136 -12.19 6.52 7.56
CA ILE A 136 -12.38 7.56 8.57
C ILE A 136 -12.26 8.95 7.95
N LEU A 137 -11.32 9.15 7.03
CA LEU A 137 -11.12 10.43 6.32
C LEU A 137 -12.29 10.73 5.37
N GLU A 138 -12.81 9.73 4.66
CA GLU A 138 -13.97 9.90 3.76
C GLU A 138 -15.27 10.28 4.48
N LYS A 139 -15.34 10.14 5.82
CA LYS A 139 -16.46 10.67 6.62
C LYS A 139 -16.40 12.19 6.80
N LYS A 140 -15.28 12.82 6.47
CA LYS A 140 -15.03 14.26 6.67
C LYS A 140 -14.67 14.99 5.38
N PHE A 141 -14.00 14.30 4.46
CA PHE A 141 -13.52 14.83 3.21
C PHE A 141 -14.11 14.03 2.05
N ASN A 142 -14.16 14.64 0.86
CA ASN A 142 -14.47 13.89 -0.35
C ASN A 142 -13.35 12.89 -0.67
N PHE A 143 -13.65 11.92 -1.56
CA PHE A 143 -12.71 10.86 -1.91
C PHE A 143 -11.33 11.38 -2.35
N PRO A 144 -11.19 12.37 -3.26
CA PRO A 144 -9.86 12.83 -3.68
C PRO A 144 -9.03 13.41 -2.54
N ILE A 145 -9.62 14.21 -1.66
CA ILE A 145 -8.92 14.81 -0.53
C ILE A 145 -8.56 13.73 0.51
N ALA A 146 -9.49 12.83 0.83
CA ALA A 146 -9.22 11.73 1.76
C ALA A 146 -8.07 10.85 1.27
N THR A 147 -8.08 10.48 -0.02
CA THR A 147 -7.02 9.68 -0.66
C THR A 147 -5.68 10.40 -0.69
N LEU A 148 -5.67 11.70 -1.01
CA LEU A 148 -4.45 12.49 -1.00
C LEU A 148 -3.81 12.54 0.40
N ILE A 149 -4.62 12.76 1.44
CA ILE A 149 -4.14 12.74 2.84
C ILE A 149 -3.59 11.36 3.21
N THR A 150 -4.27 10.27 2.83
CA THR A 150 -3.78 8.91 3.05
C THR A 150 -2.44 8.67 2.36
N GLY A 151 -2.32 9.03 1.08
CA GLY A 151 -1.07 8.86 0.31
C GLY A 151 0.09 9.70 0.84
N LEU A 152 -0.16 10.94 1.24
CA LEU A 152 0.86 11.79 1.88
C LEU A 152 1.31 11.22 3.23
N THR A 153 0.37 10.75 4.04
CA THR A 153 0.68 10.13 5.34
C THR A 153 1.50 8.86 5.16
N TRP A 154 1.15 8.04 4.17
CA TRP A 154 1.90 6.84 3.78
C TRP A 154 3.32 7.18 3.32
N GLY A 155 3.48 8.22 2.49
CA GLY A 155 4.80 8.70 2.06
C GLY A 155 5.67 9.20 3.22
N VAL A 156 5.09 9.95 4.17
CA VAL A 156 5.79 10.40 5.38
C VAL A 156 6.16 9.23 6.29
N TRP A 157 5.29 8.23 6.40
CA TRP A 157 5.55 7.03 7.18
C TRP A 157 6.78 6.27 6.69
N HIS A 158 7.09 6.29 5.38
CA HIS A 158 8.27 5.66 4.79
C HIS A 158 9.61 6.36 5.04
N ILE A 159 9.62 7.62 5.50
CA ILE A 159 10.83 8.44 5.62
C ILE A 159 12.03 7.72 6.28
N PRO A 160 11.87 6.93 7.38
CA PRO A 160 13.01 6.28 8.01
C PRO A 160 13.81 5.36 7.08
N LEU A 161 13.19 4.79 6.04
CA LEU A 161 13.86 3.88 5.11
C LEU A 161 14.97 4.56 4.29
N TRP A 162 14.90 5.87 4.05
CA TRP A 162 15.98 6.62 3.39
C TRP A 162 17.28 6.64 4.21
N PHE A 163 17.20 6.35 5.51
CA PHE A 163 18.35 6.35 6.41
C PHE A 163 18.87 4.94 6.71
N VAL A 164 18.22 3.89 6.20
CA VAL A 164 18.65 2.49 6.37
C VAL A 164 19.68 2.15 5.30
N GLU A 165 20.90 1.76 5.71
CA GLU A 165 21.94 1.37 4.74
C GLU A 165 21.55 0.06 4.03
N GLY A 166 21.56 0.08 2.70
CA GLY A 166 21.21 -1.07 1.85
C GLY A 166 19.72 -1.20 1.54
N SER A 167 18.88 -0.26 1.98
CA SER A 167 17.49 -0.13 1.55
C SER A 167 17.40 0.35 0.10
N SER A 168 16.41 -0.12 -0.64
CA SER A 168 16.15 0.35 -2.01
C SER A 168 15.72 1.83 -2.04
N GLN A 169 15.02 2.31 -1.00
CA GLN A 169 14.54 3.68 -0.88
C GLN A 169 15.69 4.70 -0.79
N GLN A 170 16.84 4.31 -0.22
CA GLN A 170 18.02 5.17 -0.08
C GLN A 170 18.48 5.80 -1.41
N ASN A 171 18.30 5.08 -2.53
CA ASN A 171 18.71 5.51 -3.87
C ASN A 171 17.57 6.12 -4.70
N MET A 172 16.37 6.27 -4.13
CA MET A 172 15.20 6.78 -4.82
C MET A 172 14.93 8.24 -4.43
N PRO A 173 14.64 9.15 -5.38
CA PRO A 173 14.19 10.49 -5.05
C PRO A 173 12.90 10.46 -4.22
N PHE A 174 12.94 11.02 -3.00
CA PHE A 174 11.81 10.97 -2.07
C PHE A 174 10.51 11.54 -2.67
N LEU A 175 10.59 12.67 -3.36
CA LEU A 175 9.40 13.28 -4.00
C LEU A 175 8.79 12.37 -5.08
N LEU A 176 9.62 11.65 -5.84
CA LEU A 176 9.13 10.69 -6.82
C LEU A 176 8.40 9.52 -6.14
N PHE A 177 8.96 9.00 -5.04
CA PHE A 177 8.31 7.96 -4.24
C PHE A 177 6.95 8.41 -3.71
N VAL A 178 6.87 9.61 -3.14
CA VAL A 178 5.62 10.18 -2.62
C VAL A 178 4.58 10.34 -3.74
N VAL A 179 4.97 10.85 -4.91
CA VAL A 179 4.05 11.00 -6.05
C VAL A 179 3.51 9.64 -6.51
N LEU A 180 4.38 8.64 -6.66
CA LEU A 180 3.97 7.28 -7.03
C LEU A 180 3.08 6.63 -5.95
N GLY A 181 3.40 6.82 -4.68
CA GLY A 181 2.61 6.34 -3.55
C GLY A 181 1.21 6.99 -3.46
N ILE A 182 1.10 8.27 -3.81
CA ILE A 182 -0.20 8.95 -3.93
C ILE A 182 -1.00 8.33 -5.09
N ILE A 183 -0.40 8.15 -6.27
CA ILE A 183 -1.06 7.51 -7.41
C ILE A 183 -1.57 6.11 -7.05
N LEU A 184 -0.72 5.28 -6.45
CA LEU A 184 -1.08 3.95 -5.95
C LEU A 184 -2.22 4.02 -4.93
N SER A 185 -2.21 5.01 -4.04
CA SER A 185 -3.29 5.23 -3.06
C SER A 185 -4.63 5.52 -3.73
N PHE A 186 -4.66 6.20 -4.88
CA PHE A 186 -5.90 6.39 -5.66
C PHE A 186 -6.44 5.09 -6.23
N TRP A 187 -5.58 4.22 -6.75
CA TRP A 187 -5.99 2.93 -7.28
C TRP A 187 -6.54 2.04 -6.18
N LEU A 188 -5.83 1.93 -5.06
CA LEU A 188 -6.22 1.12 -3.91
C LEU A 188 -7.48 1.66 -3.23
N ALA A 189 -7.62 2.99 -3.10
CA ALA A 189 -8.84 3.59 -2.58
C ALA A 189 -10.05 3.31 -3.50
N ALA A 190 -9.87 3.34 -4.83
CA ALA A 190 -10.94 3.00 -5.77
C ALA A 190 -11.34 1.52 -5.70
N ILE A 191 -10.36 0.60 -5.61
CA ILE A 191 -10.59 -0.83 -5.40
C ILE A 191 -11.36 -1.06 -4.11
N TYR A 192 -10.89 -0.48 -2.99
CA TYR A 192 -11.57 -0.62 -1.70
C TYR A 192 -12.99 -0.05 -1.76
N LYS A 193 -13.17 1.11 -2.39
CA LYS A 193 -14.48 1.77 -2.46
C LYS A 193 -15.50 0.92 -3.20
N LYS A 194 -15.09 0.26 -4.28
CA LYS A 194 -15.95 -0.63 -5.08
C LYS A 194 -16.15 -1.98 -4.41
N THR A 195 -15.09 -2.62 -3.93
CA THR A 195 -15.13 -4.00 -3.46
C THR A 195 -15.46 -4.16 -1.99
N LYS A 196 -15.22 -3.11 -1.17
CA LYS A 196 -15.15 -3.15 0.31
C LYS A 196 -14.17 -4.18 0.87
N CYS A 197 -13.31 -4.74 0.02
CA CYS A 197 -12.40 -5.81 0.34
C CYS A 197 -11.01 -5.27 0.58
N VAL A 198 -10.57 -5.31 1.83
CA VAL A 198 -9.20 -4.95 2.19
C VAL A 198 -8.23 -5.93 1.53
N PHE A 199 -8.53 -7.22 1.54
CA PHE A 199 -7.65 -8.23 0.91
C PHE A 199 -7.44 -7.99 -0.59
N ALA A 200 -8.43 -7.47 -1.32
CA ALA A 200 -8.24 -7.08 -2.72
C ALA A 200 -7.19 -5.96 -2.86
N CYS A 201 -7.12 -5.05 -1.89
CA CYS A 201 -6.08 -4.02 -1.81
C CYS A 201 -4.72 -4.64 -1.48
N ASN A 202 -4.64 -5.58 -0.54
CA ASN A 202 -3.40 -6.32 -0.23
C ASN A 202 -2.83 -6.99 -1.48
N VAL A 203 -3.70 -7.69 -2.22
CA VAL A 203 -3.34 -8.41 -3.45
C VAL A 203 -2.86 -7.45 -4.53
N PHE A 204 -3.57 -6.33 -4.71
CA PHE A 204 -3.20 -5.32 -5.70
C PHE A 204 -1.88 -4.63 -5.36
N HIS A 205 -1.68 -4.18 -4.11
CA HIS A 205 -0.42 -3.59 -3.68
C HIS A 205 0.75 -4.59 -3.76
N GLY A 206 0.51 -5.84 -3.35
CA GLY A 206 1.49 -6.92 -3.50
C GLY A 206 1.85 -7.18 -4.97
N LEU A 207 0.89 -7.08 -5.89
CA LEU A 207 1.13 -7.13 -7.32
C LEU A 207 2.01 -5.97 -7.78
N THR A 208 1.72 -4.73 -7.35
CA THR A 208 2.57 -3.56 -7.65
C THR A 208 4.03 -3.83 -7.28
N ASN A 209 4.29 -4.23 -6.04
CA ASN A 209 5.65 -4.49 -5.55
C ASN A 209 6.32 -5.66 -6.29
N THR A 210 5.54 -6.67 -6.68
CA THR A 210 6.03 -7.79 -7.50
C THR A 210 6.42 -7.32 -8.90
N LEU A 211 5.59 -6.51 -9.56
CA LEU A 211 5.88 -5.99 -10.89
C LEU A 211 7.11 -5.08 -10.88
N LEU A 212 7.28 -4.26 -9.84
CA LEU A 212 8.49 -3.45 -9.62
C LEU A 212 9.75 -4.30 -9.40
N SER A 213 9.61 -5.54 -8.92
CA SER A 213 10.72 -6.49 -8.75
C SER A 213 11.01 -7.29 -10.02
N VAL A 214 9.97 -7.60 -10.81
CA VAL A 214 10.03 -8.39 -12.04
C VAL A 214 10.57 -7.57 -13.21
N PHE A 215 10.24 -6.28 -13.29
CA PHE A 215 10.62 -5.43 -14.40
C PHE A 215 11.66 -4.39 -14.00
N ILE A 216 12.58 -4.08 -14.92
CA ILE A 216 13.46 -2.92 -14.76
C ILE A 216 12.67 -1.67 -15.13
N ILE A 217 12.31 -0.88 -14.12
CA ILE A 217 11.45 0.29 -14.30
C ILE A 217 12.20 1.43 -14.99
N LYS A 218 11.62 1.91 -16.09
CA LYS A 218 12.12 3.04 -16.85
C LYS A 218 11.10 4.17 -16.82
N LEU A 219 11.50 5.35 -16.36
CA LEU A 219 10.64 6.52 -16.41
C LEU A 219 10.55 7.03 -17.85
N ASN A 220 9.52 6.61 -18.57
CA ASN A 220 9.26 7.01 -19.95
C ASN A 220 7.80 7.47 -20.13
N ALA A 221 7.50 8.00 -21.32
CA ALA A 221 6.17 8.52 -21.62
C ALA A 221 5.07 7.45 -21.48
N ALA A 222 5.35 6.21 -21.88
CA ALA A 222 4.38 5.10 -21.78
C ALA A 222 3.99 4.83 -20.33
N LEU A 223 4.97 4.76 -19.41
CA LEU A 223 4.71 4.61 -17.98
C LEU A 223 3.86 5.78 -17.47
N VAL A 224 4.29 7.03 -17.72
CA VAL A 224 3.58 8.22 -17.24
C VAL A 224 2.13 8.27 -17.75
N ILE A 225 1.91 8.03 -19.04
CA ILE A 225 0.56 8.01 -19.65
C ILE A 225 -0.28 6.90 -19.00
N GLY A 226 0.29 5.71 -18.80
CA GLY A 226 -0.38 4.60 -18.16
C GLY A 226 -0.79 4.89 -16.71
N LEU A 227 0.11 5.47 -15.92
CA LEU A 227 -0.14 5.87 -14.53
C LEU A 227 -1.28 6.90 -14.45
N VAL A 228 -1.25 7.91 -15.32
CA VAL A 228 -2.30 8.95 -15.42
C VAL A 228 -3.63 8.34 -15.86
N ALA A 229 -3.64 7.43 -16.83
CA ALA A 229 -4.86 6.76 -17.29
C ALA A 229 -5.53 5.95 -16.16
N MET A 230 -4.74 5.20 -15.38
CA MET A 230 -5.25 4.46 -14.21
C MET A 230 -5.77 5.40 -13.11
N LEU A 231 -5.09 6.54 -12.89
CA LEU A 231 -5.56 7.57 -11.95
C LEU A 231 -6.91 8.16 -12.40
N ILE A 232 -7.04 8.53 -13.67
CA ILE A 232 -8.30 9.04 -14.26
C ILE A 232 -9.41 7.99 -14.11
N TYR A 233 -9.10 6.72 -14.42
CA TYR A 233 -10.07 5.64 -14.28
C TYR A 233 -10.52 5.45 -12.82
N SER A 234 -9.61 5.54 -11.86
CA SER A 234 -9.92 5.48 -10.42
C SER A 234 -10.84 6.61 -9.98
N MET A 235 -10.61 7.82 -10.50
CA MET A 235 -11.48 8.99 -10.27
C MET A 235 -12.86 8.81 -10.93
N TYR A 236 -12.92 8.22 -12.12
CA TYR A 236 -14.18 7.88 -12.79
C TYR A 236 -14.99 6.84 -12.01
N LEU A 237 -14.34 5.80 -11.48
CA LEU A 237 -14.99 4.79 -10.63
C LEU A 237 -15.62 5.43 -9.40
N TRP A 238 -14.93 6.39 -8.77
CA TRP A 238 -15.50 7.16 -7.67
C TRP A 238 -16.70 8.02 -8.11
N TYR A 239 -16.56 8.79 -9.19
CA TYR A 239 -17.61 9.69 -9.67
C TYR A 239 -18.92 8.96 -10.00
N THR A 240 -18.82 7.80 -10.66
CA THR A 240 -19.98 6.98 -11.03
C THR A 240 -20.69 6.37 -9.81
N GLU A 241 -19.95 6.01 -8.76
CA GLU A 241 -20.51 5.50 -7.51
C GLU A 241 -21.34 6.58 -6.79
N ASN A 242 -20.76 7.79 -6.67
CA ASN A 242 -21.43 8.92 -6.02
C ASN A 242 -22.75 9.28 -6.73
N LYS A 243 -22.80 9.20 -8.07
CA LYS A 243 -24.05 9.43 -8.81
C LYS A 243 -25.13 8.40 -8.49
N LYS A 244 -24.78 7.12 -8.36
CA LYS A 244 -25.76 6.07 -8.01
C LYS A 244 -26.37 6.29 -6.63
N CYS A 245 -25.59 6.75 -5.65
CA CYS A 245 -26.11 7.06 -4.31
C CYS A 245 -27.01 8.29 -4.25
N ASN A 246 -26.91 9.23 -5.20
CA ASN A 246 -27.74 10.44 -5.21
C ASN A 246 -29.09 10.26 -5.95
N ILE A 247 -29.32 9.10 -6.57
CA ILE A 247 -30.52 8.79 -7.37
C ILE A 247 -31.47 7.84 -6.62
N ASN A 248 -31.01 7.22 -5.51
CA ASN A 248 -31.80 6.36 -4.63
C ASN A 248 -32.11 7.06 -3.31
#